data_AF-A0A7V6CC27-F1
#
_entry.id   AF-A0A7V6CC27-F1
#
_cell.length_a   1.000
_cell.length_b   1.000
_cell.length_c   1.000
_cell.angle_alpha   90.00
_cell.angle_beta   90.00
_cell.angle_gamma   90.00
#
_symmetry.space_group_name_H-M   'P 1'
#
loop_
_entity.id
_entity.type
_entity.pdbx_description
1 polymer ?
#
loop_
_entity_poly.entity_id
_entity_poly.type
_entity_poly.pdbx_seq_one_letter_code
_entity_poly.pdbx_strand_id
1 'polypeptide(L)'
;FVNMKRDADYVARMLQHNGFGAEAISGDVPQRKRLRMLRDFQAGELPILVATDVASRGLHVPGVSHVVNYDLPQDVEDYVHRIGRTARAGASGDSVSFACETYAFTLPEIESYIGHRIPTGSYDPGELPEIKQPPRAPRRAGGRPGGHGGNRGNNRPRKPSGRRRRKPAPKSD
;
A
#
# COMPACT_ATOMS: atom_id res chain seq x y z
N PHE A 1 1.89 -8.24 -7.35
CA PHE A 1 0.50 -7.72 -7.38
C PHE A 1 -0.33 -8.41 -6.34
N VAL A 2 -1.25 -7.65 -5.73
CA VAL A 2 -2.21 -8.10 -4.72
C VAL A 2 -3.56 -7.45 -5.01
N ASN A 3 -4.66 -8.08 -4.57
CA ASN A 3 -6.00 -7.59 -4.89
C ASN A 3 -6.42 -6.43 -3.98
N MET A 4 -6.01 -6.44 -2.70
CA MET A 4 -6.41 -5.41 -1.73
C MET A 4 -5.23 -4.60 -1.21
N LYS A 5 -5.50 -3.34 -0.88
CA LYS A 5 -4.53 -2.43 -0.27
C LYS A 5 -3.91 -3.01 1.01
N ARG A 6 -4.75 -3.56 1.90
CA ARG A 6 -4.28 -4.09 3.20
C ARG A 6 -3.21 -5.17 3.01
N ASP A 7 -3.35 -5.96 1.94
CA ASP A 7 -2.45 -7.05 1.60
C ASP A 7 -1.17 -6.50 0.98
N ALA A 8 -1.25 -5.38 0.24
CA ALA A 8 -0.06 -4.65 -0.23
C ALA A 8 0.80 -4.16 0.93
N ASP A 9 0.17 -3.49 1.90
CA ASP A 9 0.84 -3.00 3.11
C ASP A 9 1.38 -4.15 3.97
N TYR A 10 0.68 -5.29 4.02
CA TYR A 10 1.14 -6.47 4.73
C TYR A 10 2.36 -7.10 4.07
N VAL A 11 2.28 -7.42 2.77
CA VAL A 11 3.37 -8.06 2.02
C VAL A 11 4.62 -7.18 2.01
N ALA A 12 4.49 -5.87 1.78
CA ALA A 12 5.64 -4.97 1.82
C ALA A 12 6.32 -4.96 3.21
N ARG A 13 5.54 -4.93 4.30
CA ARG A 13 6.09 -5.00 5.66
C ARG A 13 6.76 -6.35 5.95
N MET A 14 6.18 -7.45 5.49
CA MET A 14 6.78 -8.78 5.62
C MET A 14 8.15 -8.83 4.94
N LEU A 15 8.21 -8.37 3.69
CA LEU A 15 9.45 -8.32 2.91
C LEU A 15 10.52 -7.45 3.59
N GLN A 16 10.15 -6.24 3.99
CA GLN A 16 11.05 -5.32 4.72
C GLN A 16 11.60 -5.96 6.01
N HIS A 17 10.74 -6.59 6.81
CA HIS A 17 11.16 -7.23 8.05
C HIS A 17 12.08 -8.44 7.84
N ASN A 18 12.00 -9.06 6.65
CA ASN A 18 12.86 -10.16 6.24
C ASN A 18 14.08 -9.70 5.40
N GLY A 19 14.39 -8.40 5.38
CA GLY A 19 15.61 -7.86 4.79
C GLY A 19 15.52 -7.47 3.31
N PHE A 20 14.31 -7.48 2.73
CA PHE A 20 14.11 -7.09 1.33
C PHE A 20 13.63 -5.65 1.20
N GLY A 21 14.26 -4.87 0.33
CA GLY A 21 13.82 -3.52 -0.02
C GLY A 21 12.48 -3.57 -0.78
N ALA A 22 11.38 -3.30 -0.09
CA ALA A 22 10.05 -3.33 -0.67
C ALA A 22 9.23 -2.10 -0.26
N GLU A 23 8.40 -1.58 -1.15
CA GLU A 23 7.37 -0.59 -0.80
C GLU A 23 6.02 -0.94 -1.45
N ALA A 24 4.92 -0.52 -0.81
CA ALA A 24 3.56 -0.73 -1.30
C ALA A 24 3.02 0.52 -2.02
N ILE A 25 2.50 0.34 -3.23
CA ILE A 25 1.80 1.37 -4.00
C ILE A 25 0.31 1.02 -4.14
N SER A 26 -0.52 1.80 -3.46
CA SER A 26 -1.98 1.69 -3.47
C SER A 26 -2.62 3.04 -3.83
N GLY A 27 -3.94 3.07 -4.05
CA GLY A 27 -4.66 4.28 -4.49
C GLY A 27 -4.64 5.44 -3.50
N ASP A 28 -4.34 5.19 -2.22
CA ASP A 28 -4.25 6.20 -1.16
C ASP A 28 -2.83 6.74 -0.94
N VAL A 29 -1.82 6.20 -1.64
CA VAL A 29 -0.46 6.73 -1.58
C VAL A 29 -0.44 8.12 -2.23
N PRO A 30 0.01 9.17 -1.52
CA PRO A 30 0.08 10.51 -2.09
C PRO A 30 0.90 10.56 -3.38
N GLN A 31 0.45 11.31 -4.38
CA GLN A 31 1.07 11.35 -5.72
C GLN A 31 2.57 11.62 -5.69
N ARG A 32 3.04 12.54 -4.85
CA ARG A 32 4.48 12.83 -4.70
C ARG A 32 5.27 11.62 -4.21
N LYS A 33 4.72 10.86 -3.26
CA LYS A 33 5.34 9.62 -2.75
C LYS A 33 5.34 8.55 -3.85
N ARG A 34 4.22 8.40 -4.56
CA ARG A 34 4.08 7.48 -5.70
C ARG A 34 5.11 7.73 -6.80
N LEU A 35 5.31 8.98 -7.21
CA LEU A 35 6.33 9.33 -8.22
C LEU A 35 7.75 8.98 -7.76
N ARG A 36 8.07 9.24 -6.49
CA ARG A 36 9.38 8.87 -5.93
C ARG A 36 9.60 7.35 -5.97
N MET A 37 8.65 6.58 -5.45
CA MET A 37 8.73 5.11 -5.42
C MET A 37 8.94 4.52 -6.83
N LEU A 38 8.25 5.08 -7.83
CA LEU A 38 8.38 4.62 -9.22
C LEU A 38 9.74 4.93 -9.81
N ARG A 39 10.26 6.13 -9.54
CA ARG A 39 11.61 6.51 -9.95
C ARG A 39 12.65 5.59 -9.31
N ASP A 40 12.57 5.37 -8.00
CA ASP A 40 13.53 4.55 -7.26
C ASP A 40 13.44 3.07 -7.71
N PHE A 41 12.23 2.59 -8.04
CA PHE A 41 12.02 1.26 -8.63
C PHE A 41 12.63 1.14 -10.04
N GLN A 42 12.40 2.13 -10.91
CA GLN A 42 12.99 2.15 -12.26
C GLN A 42 14.51 2.29 -12.25
N ALA A 43 15.07 2.98 -11.24
CA ALA A 43 16.51 3.09 -11.04
C ALA A 43 17.14 1.82 -10.44
N GLY A 44 16.34 0.85 -9.99
CA GLY A 44 16.80 -0.38 -9.32
C GLY A 44 17.17 -0.19 -7.85
N GLU A 45 16.99 1.01 -7.29
CA GLU A 45 17.23 1.31 -5.86
C GLU A 45 16.16 0.65 -4.96
N LEU A 46 14.94 0.53 -5.46
CA LEU A 46 13.87 -0.24 -4.85
C LEU A 46 13.68 -1.55 -5.65
N PRO A 47 14.11 -2.73 -5.14
CA PRO A 47 14.03 -3.96 -5.92
C PRO A 47 12.62 -4.55 -6.00
N ILE A 48 11.74 -4.25 -5.04
CA ILE A 48 10.38 -4.80 -5.00
C ILE A 48 9.33 -3.70 -4.83
N LEU A 49 8.36 -3.67 -5.73
CA LEU A 49 7.19 -2.79 -5.65
C LEU A 49 5.91 -3.63 -5.57
N VAL A 50 5.21 -3.55 -4.45
CA VAL A 50 3.95 -4.28 -4.22
C VAL A 50 2.78 -3.39 -4.62
N ALA A 51 2.04 -3.77 -5.66
CA ALA A 51 0.98 -2.94 -6.24
C ALA A 51 -0.39 -3.63 -6.25
N THR A 52 -1.46 -2.83 -6.15
CA THR A 52 -2.82 -3.23 -6.54
C THR A 52 -3.12 -2.82 -7.98
N ASP A 53 -4.13 -3.44 -8.62
CA ASP A 53 -4.49 -3.14 -10.02
C ASP A 53 -4.86 -1.67 -10.20
N VAL A 54 -5.75 -1.15 -9.35
CA VAL A 54 -6.18 0.26 -9.36
C VAL A 54 -4.98 1.20 -9.24
N ALA A 55 -4.02 0.87 -8.38
CA ALA A 55 -2.83 1.69 -8.22
C ALA A 55 -1.88 1.57 -9.41
N SER A 56 -1.86 0.43 -10.10
CA SER A 56 -0.99 0.18 -11.24
C SER A 56 -1.52 0.71 -12.58
N ARG A 57 -2.82 0.96 -12.71
CA ARG A 57 -3.41 1.57 -13.91
C ARG A 57 -2.80 2.97 -14.11
N GLY A 58 -2.31 3.23 -15.32
CA GLY A 58 -1.57 4.45 -15.66
C GLY A 58 -0.09 4.47 -15.22
N LEU A 59 0.42 3.40 -14.57
CA LEU A 59 1.84 3.26 -14.30
C LEU A 59 2.53 2.56 -15.46
N HIS A 60 3.38 3.29 -16.18
CA HIS A 60 4.28 2.70 -17.15
C HIS A 60 5.56 2.23 -16.43
N VAL A 61 5.57 0.94 -16.06
CA VAL A 61 6.72 0.26 -15.44
C VAL A 61 7.12 -0.92 -16.32
N PRO A 62 7.75 -0.68 -17.49
CA PRO A 62 8.21 -1.75 -18.36
C PRO A 62 9.53 -2.33 -17.86
N GLY A 63 9.81 -3.59 -18.21
CA GLY A 63 11.15 -4.16 -18.12
C GLY A 63 11.52 -4.71 -16.74
N VAL A 64 10.54 -5.14 -15.95
CA VAL A 64 10.85 -5.91 -14.73
C VAL A 64 11.22 -7.35 -15.10
N SER A 65 12.17 -7.94 -14.38
CA SER A 65 12.58 -9.33 -14.61
C SER A 65 11.50 -10.32 -14.20
N HIS A 66 10.73 -9.99 -13.16
CA HIS A 66 9.72 -10.88 -12.58
C HIS A 66 8.42 -10.14 -12.28
N VAL A 67 7.30 -10.81 -12.54
CA VAL A 67 5.96 -10.42 -12.06
C VAL A 67 5.41 -11.52 -11.17
N VAL A 68 5.20 -11.20 -9.89
CA VAL A 68 4.56 -12.11 -8.93
C VAL A 68 3.12 -11.69 -8.70
N ASN A 69 2.17 -12.56 -9.07
CA ASN A 69 0.77 -12.45 -8.65
C ASN A 69 0.63 -13.14 -7.29
N TYR A 70 0.71 -12.37 -6.22
CA TYR A 70 0.53 -12.89 -4.87
C TYR A 70 -0.92 -13.34 -4.65
N ASP A 71 -1.87 -12.57 -5.20
CA ASP A 71 -3.25 -12.98 -5.37
C ASP A 71 -3.56 -13.09 -6.87
N LEU A 72 -4.28 -14.12 -7.31
CA LEU A 72 -4.83 -14.14 -8.67
C LEU A 72 -5.88 -13.02 -8.82
N PRO A 73 -5.90 -12.31 -9.96
CA PRO A 73 -6.93 -11.30 -10.22
C PRO A 73 -8.31 -11.95 -10.38
N GLN A 74 -9.34 -11.15 -10.14
CA GLN A 74 -10.73 -11.56 -10.38
C GLN A 74 -11.14 -11.36 -11.84
N ASP A 75 -10.59 -10.35 -12.49
CA ASP A 75 -10.81 -10.07 -13.92
C ASP A 75 -9.65 -10.63 -14.76
N VAL A 76 -9.96 -11.29 -15.87
CA VAL A 76 -8.97 -11.93 -16.75
C VAL A 76 -8.08 -10.91 -17.47
N GLU A 77 -8.61 -9.74 -17.80
CA GLU A 77 -7.85 -8.65 -18.40
C GLU A 77 -6.75 -8.14 -17.45
N ASP A 78 -7.04 -8.08 -16.14
CA ASP A 78 -6.06 -7.65 -15.15
C ASP A 78 -4.90 -8.65 -15.06
N TYR A 79 -5.12 -9.96 -15.28
CA TYR A 79 -4.02 -10.93 -15.38
C TYR A 79 -3.04 -10.54 -16.49
N VAL A 80 -3.54 -10.29 -17.70
CA VAL A 80 -2.72 -9.89 -18.84
C VAL A 80 -2.03 -8.54 -18.59
N HIS A 81 -2.73 -7.58 -18.00
CA HIS A 81 -2.15 -6.27 -17.67
C HIS A 81 -1.01 -6.35 -16.64
N ARG A 82 -1.12 -7.27 -15.67
CA ARG A 82 -0.09 -7.54 -14.64
C ARG A 82 1.13 -8.20 -15.25
N ILE A 83 0.96 -9.34 -15.93
CA ILE A 83 2.11 -10.07 -16.51
C ILE A 83 2.77 -9.27 -17.63
N GLY A 84 2.01 -8.42 -18.32
CA GLY A 84 2.53 -7.51 -19.32
C GLY A 84 3.49 -6.44 -18.78
N ARG A 85 3.88 -6.44 -17.50
CA ARG A 85 5.00 -5.62 -16.99
C ARG A 85 6.36 -6.23 -17.29
N THR A 86 6.44 -7.54 -17.48
CA THR A 86 7.68 -8.23 -17.87
C THR A 86 7.71 -8.53 -19.37
N ALA A 87 8.81 -9.13 -19.83
CA ALA A 87 9.01 -9.67 -21.18
C ALA A 87 8.60 -8.73 -22.35
N ARG A 88 8.93 -7.43 -22.25
CA ARG A 88 8.69 -6.44 -23.31
C ARG A 88 9.98 -6.10 -24.06
N ALA A 89 9.82 -5.67 -25.32
CA ALA A 89 10.91 -5.20 -26.19
C ALA A 89 12.06 -6.22 -26.41
N GLY A 90 11.71 -7.52 -26.52
CA GLY A 90 12.67 -8.59 -26.80
C GLY A 90 13.42 -9.12 -25.57
N ALA A 91 13.19 -8.54 -24.38
CA ALA A 91 13.67 -9.11 -23.13
C ALA A 91 12.83 -10.33 -22.71
N SER A 92 13.47 -11.31 -22.09
CA SER A 92 12.78 -12.38 -21.37
C SER A 92 12.37 -11.90 -19.98
N GLY A 93 11.37 -12.56 -19.40
CA GLY A 93 11.10 -12.43 -17.99
C GLY A 93 9.94 -13.33 -17.56
N ASP A 94 9.82 -13.50 -16.25
CA ASP A 94 9.01 -14.56 -15.68
C ASP A 94 7.79 -14.02 -14.97
N SER A 95 6.70 -14.78 -15.04
CA SER A 95 5.54 -14.55 -14.17
C SER A 95 5.23 -15.77 -13.33
N VAL A 96 5.13 -15.55 -12.03
CA VAL A 96 4.76 -16.55 -11.03
C VAL A 96 3.45 -16.12 -10.39
N SER A 97 2.52 -17.05 -10.25
CA SER A 97 1.22 -16.79 -9.63
C SER A 97 0.96 -17.76 -8.50
N PHE A 98 0.56 -17.23 -7.35
CA PHE A 98 0.11 -18.05 -6.23
C PHE A 98 -1.41 -18.22 -6.30
N ALA A 99 -1.84 -19.48 -6.31
CA ALA A 99 -3.25 -19.85 -6.29
C ALA A 99 -3.60 -20.35 -4.88
N CYS A 100 -4.37 -19.56 -4.14
CA CYS A 100 -4.91 -19.95 -2.84
C CYS A 100 -6.38 -20.37 -2.99
N GLU A 101 -6.93 -21.02 -1.97
CA GLU A 101 -8.35 -21.40 -1.90
C GLU A 101 -9.34 -20.26 -2.17
N THR A 102 -8.92 -19.01 -1.92
CA THR A 102 -9.76 -17.83 -2.14
C THR A 102 -9.81 -17.38 -3.59
N TYR A 103 -8.76 -17.59 -4.39
CA TYR A 103 -8.68 -17.02 -5.74
C TYR A 103 -8.42 -18.07 -6.83
N ALA A 104 -8.12 -19.32 -6.47
CA ALA A 104 -7.86 -20.39 -7.44
C ALA A 104 -9.05 -20.68 -8.37
N PHE A 105 -10.28 -20.32 -7.97
CA PHE A 105 -11.47 -20.49 -8.81
C PHE A 105 -11.46 -19.59 -10.07
N THR A 106 -10.66 -18.52 -10.12
CA THR A 106 -10.53 -17.66 -11.30
C THR A 106 -9.57 -18.21 -12.33
N LEU A 107 -8.74 -19.19 -11.94
CA LEU A 107 -7.71 -19.78 -12.80
C LEU A 107 -8.27 -20.36 -14.11
N PRO A 108 -9.40 -21.14 -14.13
CA PRO A 108 -9.94 -21.66 -15.38
C PRO A 108 -10.34 -20.57 -16.37
N GLU A 109 -10.90 -19.46 -15.90
CA GLU A 109 -11.29 -18.32 -16.75
C GLU A 109 -10.04 -17.61 -17.30
N ILE A 110 -9.02 -17.41 -16.46
CA ILE A 110 -7.72 -16.87 -16.88
C ILE A 110 -7.09 -17.74 -17.97
N GLU A 111 -6.99 -19.05 -17.76
CA GLU A 111 -6.40 -20.00 -18.71
C GLU A 111 -7.18 -20.04 -20.03
N SER A 112 -8.52 -20.00 -19.96
CA SER A 112 -9.37 -19.91 -21.14
C SER A 112 -9.13 -18.61 -21.91
N TYR A 113 -8.93 -17.50 -21.21
CA TYR A 113 -8.69 -16.19 -21.83
C TYR A 113 -7.32 -16.10 -22.50
N ILE A 114 -6.26 -16.60 -21.86
CA ILE A 114 -4.89 -16.62 -22.43
C ILE A 114 -4.66 -17.77 -23.42
N GLY A 115 -5.64 -18.68 -23.57
CA GLY A 115 -5.65 -19.74 -24.56
C GLY A 115 -4.73 -20.94 -24.25
N HIS A 116 -4.20 -21.04 -23.02
CA HIS A 116 -3.36 -22.15 -22.61
C HIS A 116 -3.41 -22.36 -21.08
N ARG A 117 -3.07 -23.58 -20.63
CA ARG A 117 -2.94 -23.90 -19.21
C ARG A 117 -1.66 -23.28 -18.64
N ILE A 118 -1.73 -22.75 -17.43
CA ILE A 118 -0.57 -22.27 -16.70
C ILE A 118 0.11 -23.49 -16.07
N PRO A 119 1.40 -23.74 -16.36
CA PRO A 119 2.13 -24.83 -15.72
C PRO A 119 2.11 -24.70 -14.20
N THR A 120 1.82 -25.79 -13.51
CA THR A 120 1.87 -25.84 -12.04
C THR A 120 3.16 -26.50 -11.59
N GLY A 121 3.75 -25.98 -10.53
CA GLY A 121 4.92 -26.56 -9.87
C GLY A 121 4.63 -26.79 -8.39
N SER A 122 5.10 -27.90 -7.85
CA SER A 122 5.22 -28.09 -6.41
C SER A 122 6.53 -27.51 -5.91
N TYR A 123 6.55 -26.98 -4.69
CA TYR A 123 7.77 -26.63 -3.97
C TYR A 123 7.99 -27.62 -2.83
N ASP A 124 9.25 -27.84 -2.44
CA ASP A 124 9.57 -28.57 -1.22
C ASP A 124 9.43 -27.62 -0.01
N PRO A 125 8.54 -27.91 0.96
CA PRO A 125 8.43 -27.11 2.17
C PRO A 125 9.74 -26.99 2.96
N GLY A 126 10.65 -27.97 2.85
CA GLY A 126 11.96 -27.96 3.50
C GLY A 126 12.95 -26.94 2.92
N GLU A 127 12.72 -26.46 1.69
CA GLU A 127 13.54 -25.44 1.04
C GLU A 127 13.08 -24.01 1.36
N LEU A 128 11.95 -23.85 2.05
CA LEU A 128 11.42 -22.54 2.39
C LEU A 128 12.27 -21.87 3.48
N PRO A 129 12.59 -20.56 3.32
CA PRO A 129 13.31 -19.83 4.35
C PRO A 129 12.43 -19.64 5.59
N GLU A 130 13.06 -19.51 6.75
CA GLU A 130 12.36 -19.10 7.97
C GLU A 130 11.87 -17.65 7.83
N ILE A 131 10.55 -17.46 7.92
CA ILE A 131 9.93 -16.14 7.79
C ILE A 131 9.77 -15.50 9.16
N LYS A 132 10.46 -14.37 9.38
CA LYS A 132 10.30 -13.54 10.57
C LYS A 132 9.00 -12.74 10.46
N GLN A 133 8.19 -12.78 11.52
CA GLN A 133 6.93 -12.06 11.59
C GLN A 133 7.17 -10.63 12.11
N PRO A 134 6.74 -9.58 11.38
CA PRO A 134 6.85 -8.22 11.87
C PRO A 134 5.98 -8.05 13.12
N PRO A 135 6.41 -7.22 14.09
CA PRO A 135 5.58 -6.92 15.24
C PRO A 135 4.24 -6.34 14.76
N ARG A 136 3.15 -6.73 15.45
CA ARG A 136 1.82 -6.16 15.16
C ARG A 136 1.93 -4.65 15.26
N ALA A 137 1.54 -3.95 14.19
CA ALA A 137 1.52 -2.50 14.21
C ALA A 137 0.68 -2.05 15.41
N PRO A 138 1.16 -1.10 16.23
CA PRO A 138 0.38 -0.61 17.35
C PRO A 138 -0.96 -0.15 16.79
N ARG A 139 -2.04 -0.75 17.29
CA ARG A 139 -3.39 -0.27 17.01
C ARG A 139 -3.37 1.20 17.38
N ARG A 140 -3.51 2.10 16.39
CA ARG A 140 -3.70 3.53 16.66
C ARG A 140 -4.79 3.58 17.73
N ALA A 141 -4.44 4.02 18.93
CA ALA A 141 -5.39 4.15 20.02
C ALA A 141 -6.50 5.04 19.49
N GLY A 142 -7.62 4.43 19.11
CA GLY A 142 -8.78 5.15 18.63
C GLY A 142 -9.18 6.08 19.76
N GLY A 143 -9.03 7.38 19.53
CA GLY A 143 -9.63 8.38 20.38
C GLY A 143 -11.12 8.05 20.48
N ARG A 144 -11.55 7.58 21.64
CA ARG A 144 -12.97 7.43 21.96
C ARG A 144 -13.62 8.82 21.84
N PRO A 145 -14.66 9.00 21.00
CA PRO A 145 -15.50 10.18 21.08
C PRO A 145 -16.50 10.00 22.23
N GLY A 146 -16.44 10.86 23.24
CA GLY A 146 -17.58 11.22 24.10
C GLY A 146 -17.99 10.24 25.22
N GLY A 147 -18.06 10.75 26.44
CA GLY A 147 -18.72 10.10 27.58
C GLY A 147 -18.64 10.95 28.85
N HIS A 148 -19.77 11.57 29.22
CA HIS A 148 -20.01 12.48 30.34
C HIS A 148 -19.48 12.03 31.72
N GLY A 149 -19.06 13.01 32.54
CA GLY A 149 -19.17 12.91 34.00
C GLY A 149 -18.04 13.57 34.78
N GLY A 150 -18.25 14.78 35.32
CA GLY A 150 -17.28 15.36 36.25
C GLY A 150 -17.46 16.84 36.55
N ASN A 151 -18.63 17.20 37.09
CA ASN A 151 -18.87 18.47 37.78
C ASN A 151 -17.77 18.70 38.85
N ARG A 152 -16.83 19.61 38.58
CA ARG A 152 -15.97 20.21 39.61
C ARG A 152 -16.09 21.72 39.51
N GLY A 153 -17.09 22.23 40.24
CA GLY A 153 -17.16 23.63 40.59
C GLY A 153 -15.83 24.07 41.19
N ASN A 154 -15.25 25.10 40.59
CA ASN A 154 -14.15 25.80 41.22
C ASN A 154 -14.51 27.28 41.30
N ASN A 155 -14.94 27.62 42.50
CA ASN A 155 -15.22 28.92 43.05
C ASN A 155 -14.00 29.84 42.82
N ARG A 156 -14.14 30.88 41.99
CA ARG A 156 -13.16 31.98 41.89
C ARG A 156 -13.84 33.31 42.16
N PRO A 157 -13.43 34.09 43.19
CA PRO A 157 -14.05 35.36 43.52
C PRO A 157 -13.74 36.42 42.46
N ARG A 158 -14.78 37.14 42.01
CA ARG A 158 -14.66 38.36 41.20
C ARG A 158 -14.02 39.48 42.03
N LYS A 159 -12.92 40.06 41.54
CA LYS A 159 -12.40 41.37 42.02
C LYS A 159 -12.88 42.51 41.11
N PRO A 160 -13.05 43.73 41.63
CA PRO A 160 -13.87 44.77 41.01
C PRO A 160 -13.09 45.63 40.00
N SER A 161 -13.88 46.24 39.12
CA SER A 161 -13.54 47.15 38.05
C SER A 161 -12.83 48.42 38.54
N GLY A 162 -11.66 48.71 37.95
CA GLY A 162 -10.88 49.93 38.18
C GLY A 162 -10.47 50.59 36.87
N ARG A 163 -11.31 51.53 36.40
CA ARG A 163 -11.02 52.76 35.65
C ARG A 163 -9.61 52.91 35.04
N ARG A 164 -9.52 53.06 33.70
CA ARG A 164 -8.50 53.93 33.09
C ARG A 164 -8.95 54.51 31.75
N ARG A 165 -9.25 55.81 31.78
CA ARG A 165 -9.36 56.73 30.64
C ARG A 165 -8.04 56.76 29.87
N ARG A 166 -8.08 56.74 28.53
CA ARG A 166 -7.05 57.36 27.67
C ARG A 166 -7.70 58.07 26.47
N LYS A 167 -7.13 59.25 26.17
CA LYS A 167 -7.58 60.33 25.28
C LYS A 167 -7.37 60.01 23.78
N PRO A 168 -8.05 60.75 22.87
CA PRO A 168 -8.06 60.49 21.42
C PRO A 168 -6.81 61.02 20.68
N ALA A 169 -6.58 60.44 19.49
CA ALA A 169 -5.48 60.72 18.54
C ALA A 169 -5.76 61.97 17.66
N PRO A 170 -4.72 62.61 17.09
CA PRO A 170 -4.85 63.84 16.30
C PRO A 170 -5.22 63.60 14.82
N LYS A 171 -5.77 64.66 14.20
CA LYS A 171 -6.24 64.73 12.81
C LYS A 171 -5.09 64.82 11.81
N SER A 172 -5.37 64.32 10.60
CA SER A 172 -4.61 64.47 9.36
C SER A 172 -4.81 65.86 8.73
N ASP A 173 -3.75 66.36 8.10
CA ASP A 173 -3.80 67.30 6.96
C ASP A 173 -3.76 66.51 5.65
#